data_AF-A0A2S5AC24-F1
#
_entry.id   AF-A0A2S5AC24-F1
#
_cell.length_a   1.000
_cell.length_b   1.000
_cell.length_c   1.000
_cell.angle_alpha   90.00
_cell.angle_beta   90.00
_cell.angle_gamma   90.00
#
_symmetry.space_group_name_H-M   'P 1'
#
loop_
_entity.id
_entity.type
_entity.pdbx_description
1 polymer ?
#
loop_
_entity_poly.entity_id
_entity_poly.type
_entity_poly.pdbx_seq_one_letter_code
_entity_poly.pdbx_strand_id
1 'polypeptide(L)'
;MKQLIIIFAFLFFPNYYLFGQKFVLKNEKIIYSFQTNNGKVMTLCSDKTGKYIVYRFGTKNNIELEYPNTKDKSSWNKFEYSYWLRGGGIENEGIDLNYVAFTIEKTKYVIYDTYFANGEKYEVGIRVIDLSNNKTLKIIGKGKTQKGTLVDFRFDKSIKEGEELYD
;
A
#
# COMPACT_ATOMS: atom_id res chain seq x y z
N MET A 1 -20.89 -48.91 -30.75
CA MET A 1 -20.63 -49.66 -29.50
C MET A 1 -19.12 -49.93 -29.45
N LYS A 2 -18.30 -49.48 -28.52
CA LYS A 2 -18.50 -49.09 -27.12
C LYS A 2 -17.64 -47.85 -26.82
N GLN A 3 -18.17 -46.96 -25.99
CA GLN A 3 -17.47 -45.86 -25.36
C GLN A 3 -16.38 -46.42 -24.43
N LEU A 4 -15.20 -45.79 -24.41
CA LEU A 4 -14.28 -45.89 -23.28
C LEU A 4 -14.33 -44.57 -22.53
N ILE A 5 -15.11 -44.54 -21.45
CA ILE A 5 -15.11 -43.46 -20.47
C ILE A 5 -14.00 -43.80 -19.47
N ILE A 6 -12.93 -43.01 -19.45
CA ILE A 6 -11.93 -43.07 -18.38
C ILE A 6 -12.39 -42.11 -17.29
N ILE A 7 -12.91 -42.67 -16.21
CA ILE A 7 -13.22 -41.96 -14.96
C ILE A 7 -11.90 -41.77 -14.21
N PHE A 8 -11.40 -40.54 -14.15
CA PHE A 8 -10.37 -40.15 -13.19
C PHE A 8 -11.06 -39.55 -11.96
N ALA A 9 -11.44 -40.42 -11.03
CA ALA A 9 -11.80 -40.02 -9.67
C ALA A 9 -10.50 -39.98 -8.86
N PHE A 10 -9.97 -38.77 -8.62
CA PHE A 10 -8.98 -38.55 -7.57
C PHE A 10 -9.66 -37.80 -6.42
N LEU A 11 -9.57 -38.44 -5.27
CA LEU A 11 -10.24 -38.11 -4.03
C LEU A 11 -9.51 -37.01 -3.24
N PHE A 12 -10.30 -36.38 -2.35
CA PHE A 12 -9.93 -35.75 -1.08
C PHE A 12 -9.16 -34.41 -1.09
N PHE A 13 -9.97 -33.35 -0.94
CA PHE A 13 -9.77 -32.10 -0.18
C PHE A 13 -8.37 -31.80 0.37
N PRO A 14 -7.82 -30.61 0.07
CA PRO A 14 -7.37 -29.74 1.14
C PRO A 14 -8.60 -28.97 1.66
N ASN A 15 -8.88 -29.15 2.96
CA ASN A 15 -9.62 -28.15 3.73
C ASN A 15 -9.03 -26.77 3.36
N TYR A 16 -9.79 -25.94 2.65
CA TYR A 16 -9.50 -24.51 2.66
C TYR A 16 -9.76 -24.06 4.09
N TYR A 17 -8.73 -24.14 4.93
CA TYR A 17 -8.62 -23.22 6.05
C TYR A 17 -8.60 -21.84 5.40
N LEU A 18 -9.79 -21.26 5.22
CA LEU A 18 -9.96 -19.82 5.06
C LEU A 18 -9.56 -19.20 6.40
N PHE A 19 -8.26 -19.27 6.71
CA PHE A 19 -7.67 -18.36 7.64
C PHE A 19 -7.72 -17.02 6.92
N GLY A 20 -8.80 -16.27 7.19
CA GLY A 20 -8.95 -14.92 6.67
C GLY A 20 -7.71 -14.13 7.09
N GLN A 21 -6.80 -13.91 6.15
CA GLN A 21 -5.61 -13.12 6.41
C GLN A 21 -6.07 -11.72 6.78
N LYS A 22 -5.62 -11.24 7.94
CA LYS A 22 -6.03 -9.94 8.44
C LYS A 22 -5.06 -8.89 7.93
N PHE A 23 -5.59 -7.85 7.32
CA PHE A 23 -4.82 -6.66 6.95
C PHE A 23 -4.21 -5.94 8.17
N VAL A 24 -4.81 -6.16 9.35
CA VAL A 24 -4.35 -5.61 10.64
C VAL A 24 -4.35 -6.72 11.69
N LEU A 25 -3.19 -7.02 12.26
CA LEU A 25 -3.02 -7.96 13.36
C LEU A 25 -3.38 -7.29 14.70
N LYS A 26 -3.62 -8.09 15.75
CA LYS A 26 -4.04 -7.57 17.06
C LYS A 26 -3.02 -6.61 17.71
N ASN A 27 -1.74 -6.83 17.45
CA ASN A 27 -0.62 -6.02 17.94
C ASN A 27 -0.31 -4.83 17.03
N GLU A 28 -1.01 -4.65 15.91
CA GLU A 28 -0.77 -3.58 14.97
C GLU A 28 -1.77 -2.43 15.15
N LYS A 29 -1.36 -1.25 14.69
CA LYS A 29 -2.21 -0.09 14.45
C LYS A 29 -2.09 0.32 12.98
N ILE A 30 -3.19 0.82 12.42
CA ILE A 30 -3.18 1.39 11.06
C ILE A 30 -2.42 2.71 11.11
N ILE A 31 -1.44 2.87 10.22
CA ILE A 31 -0.85 4.17 9.89
C ILE A 31 -1.68 4.80 8.77
N TYR A 32 -1.89 4.06 7.69
CA TYR A 32 -2.61 4.54 6.53
C TYR A 32 -3.31 3.39 5.80
N SER A 33 -4.54 3.59 5.30
CA SER A 33 -5.27 2.57 4.56
C SER A 33 -6.35 3.18 3.69
N PHE A 34 -6.66 2.54 2.56
CA PHE A 34 -7.83 2.84 1.74
C PHE A 34 -8.25 1.61 0.92
N GLN A 35 -9.46 1.65 0.37
CA GLN A 35 -9.91 0.72 -0.66
C GLN A 35 -9.65 1.30 -2.05
N THR A 36 -9.22 0.49 -3.01
CA THR A 36 -9.09 0.87 -4.42
C THR A 36 -10.43 0.91 -5.14
N ASN A 37 -10.46 1.53 -6.32
CA ASN A 37 -11.65 1.53 -7.18
C ASN A 37 -12.11 0.10 -7.57
N ASN A 38 -11.18 -0.85 -7.72
CA ASN A 38 -11.49 -2.26 -8.01
C ASN A 38 -11.77 -3.11 -6.75
N GLY A 39 -11.89 -2.50 -5.58
CA GLY A 39 -12.33 -3.16 -4.35
C GLY A 39 -11.23 -3.84 -3.52
N LYS A 40 -9.97 -3.79 -3.96
CA LYS A 40 -8.81 -4.21 -3.17
C LYS A 40 -8.57 -3.25 -2.02
N VAL A 41 -7.86 -3.70 -0.99
CA VAL A 41 -7.51 -2.91 0.19
C VAL A 41 -6.00 -2.75 0.21
N MET A 42 -5.56 -1.52 0.47
CA MET A 42 -4.18 -1.20 0.82
C MET A 42 -4.16 -0.85 2.32
N THR A 43 -3.17 -1.37 3.05
CA THR A 43 -2.95 -1.02 4.46
C THR A 43 -1.46 -0.94 4.75
N LEU A 44 -1.05 0.18 5.33
CA LEU A 44 0.22 0.38 5.99
C LEU A 44 -0.03 0.34 7.50
N CYS A 45 0.57 -0.62 8.19
CA CYS A 45 0.45 -0.83 9.63
C CYS A 45 1.81 -0.68 10.30
N SER A 46 1.80 -0.30 11.57
CA SER A 46 2.94 -0.52 12.46
C SER A 46 2.52 -1.37 13.65
N ASP A 47 3.48 -2.08 14.22
CA ASP A 47 3.32 -2.61 15.56
C ASP A 47 3.02 -1.48 16.57
N LYS A 48 2.15 -1.73 17.54
CA LYS A 48 1.73 -0.74 18.54
C LYS A 48 2.90 -0.19 19.36
N THR A 49 3.99 -0.94 19.52
CA THR A 49 5.21 -0.49 20.20
C THR A 49 6.28 0.03 19.23
N GLY A 50 5.95 0.21 17.95
CA GLY A 50 6.89 0.66 16.91
C GLY A 50 7.90 -0.40 16.48
N LYS A 51 7.70 -1.68 16.83
CA LYS A 51 8.66 -2.75 16.54
C LYS A 51 8.90 -2.95 15.04
N TYR A 52 7.89 -2.76 14.21
CA TYR A 52 7.99 -2.89 12.76
C TYR A 52 6.92 -2.07 12.05
N ILE A 53 7.11 -1.87 10.75
CA ILE A 53 6.13 -1.37 9.79
C ILE A 53 5.89 -2.44 8.72
N VAL A 54 4.67 -2.55 8.21
CA VAL A 54 4.28 -3.52 7.19
C VAL A 54 3.22 -2.95 6.26
N TYR A 55 3.43 -3.16 4.97
CA TYR A 55 2.49 -2.92 3.89
C TYR A 55 1.75 -4.21 3.53
N ARG A 56 0.45 -4.09 3.27
CA ARG A 56 -0.41 -5.16 2.74
C ARG A 56 -1.32 -4.64 1.65
N PHE A 57 -1.46 -5.43 0.60
CA PHE A 57 -2.38 -5.18 -0.49
C PHE A 57 -3.07 -6.46 -0.94
N GLY A 58 -4.37 -6.39 -1.23
CA GLY A 58 -5.10 -7.55 -1.75
C GLY A 58 -6.61 -7.40 -1.68
N THR A 59 -7.34 -8.52 -1.79
CA THR A 59 -8.80 -8.54 -1.63
C THR A 59 -9.19 -8.77 -0.18
N LYS A 60 -10.47 -8.61 0.15
CA LYS A 60 -11.02 -8.89 1.49
C LYS A 60 -10.59 -10.25 2.08
N ASN A 61 -10.39 -11.25 1.23
CA ASN A 61 -10.14 -12.63 1.65
C ASN A 61 -8.69 -13.08 1.43
N ASN A 62 -7.87 -12.30 0.72
CA ASN A 62 -6.53 -12.70 0.33
C ASN A 62 -5.58 -11.49 0.28
N ILE A 63 -4.50 -11.53 1.08
CA ILE A 63 -3.38 -10.60 0.89
C ILE A 63 -2.58 -11.12 -0.31
N GLU A 64 -2.43 -10.27 -1.32
CA GLU A 64 -1.71 -10.56 -2.55
C GLU A 64 -0.26 -10.08 -2.48
N LEU A 65 0.00 -9.07 -1.65
CA LEU A 65 1.33 -8.56 -1.40
C LEU A 65 1.45 -8.14 0.06
N GLU A 66 2.41 -8.70 0.77
CA GLU A 66 2.85 -8.26 2.09
C GLU A 66 4.34 -7.89 2.01
N TYR A 67 4.72 -6.75 2.59
CA TYR A 67 6.12 -6.33 2.62
C TYR A 67 6.42 -5.49 3.86
N PRO A 68 7.60 -5.64 4.48
CA PRO A 68 8.60 -6.68 4.25
C PRO A 68 8.20 -8.02 4.88
N ASN A 69 8.83 -9.11 4.44
CA ASN A 69 8.63 -10.43 5.04
C ASN A 69 9.07 -10.46 6.51
N THR A 70 10.19 -9.81 6.81
CA THR A 70 10.76 -9.72 8.17
C THR A 70 10.13 -8.56 8.95
N LYS A 71 9.42 -8.87 10.03
CA LYS A 71 8.71 -7.90 10.89
C LYS A 71 9.51 -7.60 12.16
N ASP A 72 10.56 -6.81 12.02
CA ASP A 72 11.38 -6.27 13.12
C ASP A 72 11.75 -4.80 12.87
N LYS A 73 12.62 -4.23 13.71
CA LYS A 73 13.00 -2.81 13.60
C LYS A 73 13.63 -2.45 12.26
N SER A 74 14.25 -3.40 11.56
CA SER A 74 14.88 -3.17 10.26
C SER A 74 13.85 -2.90 9.16
N SER A 75 12.59 -3.29 9.36
CA SER A 75 11.50 -3.03 8.41
C SER A 75 11.32 -1.56 8.09
N TRP A 76 11.53 -0.67 9.06
CA TRP A 76 11.41 0.77 8.88
C TRP A 76 12.38 1.33 7.83
N ASN A 77 13.59 0.78 7.76
CA ASN A 77 14.60 1.16 6.77
C ASN A 77 14.30 0.62 5.36
N LYS A 78 13.21 -0.12 5.18
CA LYS A 78 12.74 -0.60 3.87
C LYS A 78 11.75 0.35 3.21
N PHE A 79 11.31 1.37 3.93
CA PHE A 79 10.41 2.40 3.45
C PHE A 79 11.09 3.76 3.50
N GLU A 80 10.72 4.60 2.54
CA GLU A 80 11.13 5.99 2.47
C GLU A 80 9.89 6.87 2.47
N TYR A 81 9.92 7.96 3.23
CA TYR A 81 8.88 8.98 3.23
C TYR A 81 9.40 10.25 2.59
N SER A 82 8.66 10.77 1.61
CA SER A 82 8.92 12.07 1.00
C SER A 82 7.64 12.90 0.96
N TYR A 83 7.80 14.22 1.00
CA TYR A 83 6.67 15.14 0.95
C TYR A 83 7.05 16.47 0.31
N TRP A 84 6.03 17.18 -0.18
CA TRP A 84 6.15 18.57 -0.58
C TRP A 84 4.93 19.35 -0.11
N LEU A 85 5.18 20.41 0.66
CA LEU A 85 4.13 21.28 1.19
C LEU A 85 4.37 22.72 0.74
N ARG A 86 3.41 23.27 0.01
CA ARG A 86 3.34 24.68 -0.35
C ARG A 86 1.98 25.21 0.09
N GLY A 87 1.96 26.08 1.10
CA GLY A 87 0.73 26.73 1.57
C GLY A 87 0.21 27.81 0.62
N GLY A 88 -0.88 28.50 0.99
CA GLY A 88 -1.38 29.68 0.28
C GLY A 88 -2.60 29.46 -0.63
N GLY A 89 -3.29 28.33 -0.50
CA GLY A 89 -4.57 28.08 -1.19
C GLY A 89 -4.46 28.12 -2.72
N ILE A 90 -5.57 28.34 -3.42
CA ILE A 90 -5.59 28.39 -4.90
C ILE A 90 -4.64 29.48 -5.43
N GLU A 91 -4.57 30.63 -4.77
CA GLU A 91 -3.79 31.80 -5.19
C GLU A 91 -2.28 31.52 -5.29
N ASN A 92 -1.76 30.62 -4.44
CA ASN A 92 -0.37 30.21 -4.46
C ASN A 92 -0.16 28.79 -5.02
N GLU A 93 -1.16 28.27 -5.72
CA GLU A 93 -1.21 26.88 -6.17
C GLU A 93 -0.81 25.92 -5.03
N GLY A 94 -1.52 26.04 -3.91
CA GLY A 94 -1.23 25.28 -2.70
C GLY A 94 -1.18 23.79 -2.98
N ILE A 95 -0.17 23.12 -2.45
CA ILE A 95 0.12 21.71 -2.69
C ILE A 95 0.43 21.03 -1.36
N ASP A 96 -0.12 19.84 -1.17
CA ASP A 96 0.28 18.94 -0.10
C ASP A 96 0.46 17.53 -0.69
N LEU A 97 1.70 17.12 -0.92
CA LEU A 97 2.06 15.80 -1.45
C LEU A 97 2.71 14.96 -0.38
N ASN A 98 2.26 13.71 -0.20
CA ASN A 98 2.84 12.76 0.73
C ASN A 98 3.02 11.40 0.07
N TYR A 99 4.19 10.80 0.28
CA TYR A 99 4.54 9.53 -0.31
C TYR A 99 5.22 8.61 0.67
N VAL A 100 4.83 7.32 0.65
CA VAL A 100 5.63 6.24 1.23
C VAL A 100 6.03 5.29 0.12
N ALA A 101 7.34 5.18 -0.11
CA ALA A 101 7.91 4.37 -1.17
C ALA A 101 8.68 3.17 -0.60
N PHE A 102 8.64 2.06 -1.31
CA PHE A 102 9.50 0.90 -1.07
C PHE A 102 9.75 0.14 -2.38
N THR A 103 10.80 -0.66 -2.40
CA THR A 103 11.19 -1.41 -3.60
C THR A 103 11.26 -2.90 -3.32
N ILE A 104 10.66 -3.69 -4.20
CA ILE A 104 10.81 -5.14 -4.27
C ILE A 104 11.48 -5.44 -5.61
N GLU A 105 12.73 -5.89 -5.55
CA GLU A 105 13.57 -6.15 -6.74
C GLU A 105 13.66 -4.92 -7.66
N LYS A 106 13.06 -4.98 -8.85
CA LYS A 106 13.02 -3.90 -9.85
C LYS A 106 11.67 -3.17 -9.90
N THR A 107 10.80 -3.38 -8.92
CA THR A 107 9.48 -2.73 -8.85
C THR A 107 9.42 -1.82 -7.63
N LYS A 108 9.23 -0.52 -7.87
CA LYS A 108 9.00 0.48 -6.82
C LYS A 108 7.49 0.66 -6.63
N TYR A 109 7.06 0.63 -5.38
CA TYR A 109 5.69 0.85 -4.95
C TYR A 109 5.64 2.15 -4.18
N VAL A 110 4.75 3.05 -4.59
CA VAL A 110 4.60 4.37 -3.97
C VAL A 110 3.16 4.55 -3.55
N ILE A 111 2.93 4.55 -2.24
CA ILE A 111 1.66 4.95 -1.67
C ILE A 111 1.62 6.47 -1.72
N TYR A 112 0.57 7.06 -2.29
CA TYR A 112 0.44 8.52 -2.39
C TYR A 112 -0.86 9.01 -1.73
N ASP A 113 -0.76 10.20 -1.13
CA ASP A 113 -1.84 11.01 -0.58
C ASP A 113 -1.54 12.46 -0.98
N THR A 114 -2.24 12.95 -2.01
CA THR A 114 -1.86 14.18 -2.70
C THR A 114 -3.05 15.12 -2.83
N TYR A 115 -2.76 16.41 -2.63
CA TYR A 115 -3.72 17.48 -2.77
C TYR A 115 -3.12 18.64 -3.57
N PHE A 116 -3.87 19.10 -4.56
CA PHE A 116 -3.62 20.32 -5.30
C PHE A 116 -4.81 21.26 -5.10
N ALA A 117 -4.56 22.45 -4.54
CA ALA A 117 -5.58 23.46 -4.35
C ALA A 117 -6.16 23.91 -5.70
N ASN A 118 -5.31 24.05 -6.72
CA ASN A 118 -5.76 24.35 -8.08
C ASN A 118 -6.60 23.18 -8.62
N GLY A 119 -7.90 23.43 -8.80
CA GLY A 119 -8.88 22.42 -9.20
C GLY A 119 -9.29 21.46 -8.08
N GLU A 120 -8.92 21.74 -6.83
CA GLU A 120 -9.30 20.98 -5.62
C GLU A 120 -9.12 19.46 -5.77
N LYS A 121 -7.98 19.07 -6.35
CA LYS A 121 -7.70 17.67 -6.71
C LYS A 121 -7.10 16.95 -5.53
N TYR A 122 -7.93 16.16 -4.87
CA TYR A 122 -7.50 15.21 -3.86
C TYR A 122 -7.44 13.79 -4.43
N GLU A 123 -6.31 13.11 -4.27
CA GLU A 123 -6.16 11.74 -4.73
C GLU A 123 -5.32 10.89 -3.78
N VAL A 124 -5.71 9.63 -3.65
CA VAL A 124 -4.96 8.61 -2.91
C VAL A 124 -4.79 7.39 -3.78
N GLY A 125 -3.71 6.65 -3.61
CA GLY A 125 -3.51 5.43 -4.37
C GLY A 125 -2.12 4.84 -4.27
N ILE A 126 -1.80 3.98 -5.23
CA ILE A 126 -0.48 3.37 -5.38
C ILE A 126 0.03 3.63 -6.79
N ARG A 127 1.29 4.04 -6.94
CA ARG A 127 2.03 3.92 -8.21
C ARG A 127 2.91 2.69 -8.14
N VAL A 128 2.87 1.87 -9.18
CA VAL A 128 3.74 0.70 -9.36
C VAL A 128 4.64 1.01 -10.54
N ILE A 129 5.92 1.20 -10.26
CA ILE A 129 6.92 1.69 -11.22
C ILE A 129 7.91 0.56 -11.50
N ASP A 130 7.99 0.16 -12.76
CA ASP A 130 9.02 -0.77 -13.24
C ASP A 130 10.32 0.00 -13.47
N LEU A 131 11.33 -0.24 -12.62
CA LEU A 131 12.61 0.46 -12.66
C LEU A 131 13.48 0.05 -13.87
N SER A 132 13.10 -0.98 -14.62
CA SER A 132 13.83 -1.37 -15.83
C SER A 132 13.50 -0.52 -17.06
N ASN A 133 12.30 0.07 -17.10
CA ASN A 133 11.80 0.81 -18.26
C ASN A 133 10.98 2.06 -17.88
N ASN A 134 10.89 2.37 -16.58
CA ASN A 134 10.14 3.49 -15.99
C ASN A 134 8.64 3.51 -16.31
N LYS A 135 8.04 2.39 -16.73
CA LYS A 135 6.59 2.30 -16.90
C LYS A 135 5.92 2.35 -15.54
N THR A 136 4.89 3.19 -15.45
CA THR A 136 4.12 3.40 -14.22
C THR A 136 2.69 2.95 -14.41
N LEU A 137 2.23 2.04 -13.55
CA LEU A 137 0.82 1.72 -13.37
C LEU A 137 0.28 2.50 -12.17
N LYS A 138 -0.84 3.21 -12.36
CA LYS A 138 -1.54 3.92 -11.30
C LYS A 138 -2.75 3.12 -10.83
N ILE A 139 -2.79 2.82 -9.54
CA ILE A 139 -3.93 2.19 -8.87
C ILE A 139 -4.62 3.26 -8.03
N ILE A 140 -5.81 3.68 -8.43
CA ILE A 140 -6.56 4.76 -7.78
C ILE A 140 -7.33 4.23 -6.57
N GLY A 141 -7.18 4.92 -5.44
CA GLY A 141 -7.88 4.71 -4.19
C GLY A 141 -9.17 5.51 -4.08
N LYS A 142 -10.10 5.02 -3.25
CA LYS A 142 -11.33 5.72 -2.85
C LYS A 142 -11.02 6.56 -1.61
N GLY A 143 -10.77 7.86 -1.78
CA GLY A 143 -10.44 8.76 -0.67
C GLY A 143 -11.41 8.69 0.52
N LYS A 144 -12.71 8.51 0.28
CA LYS A 144 -13.73 8.35 1.34
C LYS A 144 -13.54 7.13 2.26
N THR A 145 -12.70 6.18 1.86
CA THR A 145 -12.39 4.96 2.64
C THR A 145 -11.07 5.07 3.39
N GLN A 146 -10.39 6.21 3.29
CA GLN A 146 -9.13 6.47 3.96
C GLN A 146 -9.25 6.30 5.47
N LYS A 147 -8.23 5.72 6.07
CA LYS A 147 -8.02 5.70 7.51
C LYS A 147 -6.57 6.07 7.81
N GLY A 148 -6.37 6.94 8.80
CA GLY A 148 -5.05 7.44 9.17
C GLY A 148 -4.50 8.47 8.18
N THR A 149 -3.22 8.81 8.31
CA THR A 149 -2.55 9.86 7.52
C THR A 149 -1.08 9.51 7.30
N LEU A 150 -0.53 9.93 6.15
CA LEU A 150 0.92 9.89 5.91
C LEU A 150 1.64 11.11 6.47
N VAL A 151 0.93 12.20 6.78
CA VAL A 151 1.50 13.47 7.25
C VAL A 151 2.26 13.33 8.56
N ASP A 152 1.89 12.36 9.41
CA ASP A 152 2.59 12.10 10.67
C ASP A 152 4.07 11.75 10.45
N PHE A 153 4.43 11.19 9.30
CA PHE A 153 5.82 10.89 8.95
C PHE A 153 6.70 12.12 8.72
N ARG A 154 6.12 13.32 8.57
CA ARG A 154 6.91 14.58 8.55
C ARG A 154 7.66 14.82 9.86
N PHE A 155 7.17 14.23 10.95
CA PHE A 155 7.70 14.42 12.30
C PHE A 155 8.26 13.13 12.91
N ASP A 156 8.08 11.99 12.25
CA ASP A 156 8.53 10.69 12.73
C ASP A 156 9.89 10.31 12.14
N LYS A 157 10.91 10.22 12.99
CA LYS A 157 12.27 9.85 12.60
C LYS A 157 12.49 8.34 12.47
N SER A 158 11.46 7.50 12.66
CA SER A 158 11.59 6.06 12.52
C SER A 158 11.68 5.63 11.06
N ILE A 159 11.04 6.36 10.14
CA ILE A 159 11.08 6.10 8.70
C ILE A 159 12.22 6.89 8.05
N LYS A 160 12.84 6.33 7.00
CA LYS A 160 13.89 7.01 6.27
C LYS A 160 13.30 8.17 5.45
N GLU A 161 13.98 9.31 5.43
CA GLU A 161 13.64 10.42 4.54
C GLU A 161 13.99 10.07 3.08
N GLY A 162 13.05 10.34 2.18
CA GLY A 162 13.21 10.21 0.73
C GLY A 162 13.15 11.58 0.05
N GLU A 163 13.76 11.69 -1.12
CA GLU A 163 13.88 12.96 -1.86
C GLU A 163 12.98 13.04 -3.10
N GLU A 164 12.40 11.90 -3.52
CA GLU A 164 11.67 11.79 -4.78
C GLU A 164 10.20 12.22 -4.62
N LEU A 165 9.74 13.05 -5.55
CA LEU A 165 8.31 13.34 -5.76
C LEU A 165 7.82 12.50 -6.94
N TYR A 166 6.53 12.13 -6.92
CA TYR A 166 5.97 11.17 -7.88
C TYR A 166 4.77 11.71 -8.68
N ASP A 167 4.44 13.00 -8.54
CA ASP A 167 3.43 13.71 -9.32
C ASP A 167 4.04 14.49 -10.50
#